data_AF-A0A520PPK1-F1
#
_entry.id   AF-A0A520PPK1-F1
#
_cell.length_a   1.000
_cell.length_b   1.000
_cell.length_c   1.000
_cell.angle_alpha   90.00
_cell.angle_beta   90.00
_cell.angle_gamma   90.00
#
_symmetry.space_group_name_H-M   'P 1'
#
loop_
_entity.id
_entity.type
_entity.pdbx_description
1 polymer ?
#
loop_
_entity_poly.entity_id
_entity_poly.type
_entity_poly.pdbx_seq_one_letter_code
_entity_poly.pdbx_strand_id
1 'polypeptide(L)'
;MPATLVDWLVDPASLHPRTEMPPTDLSAAEARDVAAYLRASTEIDVRRPLPPRLPLLSREVTWEEVDAALFHDTCWHCHSDPGYAIGDGGPGNTGGLGFEGRGLDLASYEALRSGALFEGRRRSVFREVTLPGGETLPLVVASLRARQLEEAGLPSGDVLGMPLGLPSVSPEAIQLLETWIAQGRRR
;
A
#
# COMPACT_ATOMS: atom_id res chain seq x y z
N MET A 1 -24.21 10.82 -10.43
CA MET A 1 -23.36 10.36 -9.31
C MET A 1 -22.67 9.08 -9.73
N PRO A 2 -21.37 8.85 -9.46
CA PRO A 2 -20.79 7.54 -9.73
C PRO A 2 -21.55 6.52 -8.89
N ALA A 3 -22.16 5.52 -9.53
CA ALA A 3 -22.94 4.48 -8.85
C ALA A 3 -22.13 3.78 -7.73
N THR A 4 -20.82 3.67 -7.95
CA THR A 4 -19.86 2.96 -7.10
C THR A 4 -19.85 3.40 -5.64
N LEU A 5 -20.06 4.68 -5.29
CA LEU A 5 -20.04 5.11 -3.88
C LEU A 5 -21.35 4.77 -3.16
N VAL A 6 -22.48 4.84 -3.86
CA VAL A 6 -23.78 4.45 -3.29
C VAL A 6 -23.80 2.94 -3.10
N ASP A 7 -23.33 2.19 -4.10
CA ASP A 7 -23.22 0.73 -4.04
C ASP A 7 -22.26 0.30 -2.92
N TRP A 8 -21.15 1.02 -2.72
CA TRP A 8 -20.22 0.78 -1.61
C TRP A 8 -20.84 1.01 -0.23
N LEU A 9 -21.68 2.03 -0.07
CA LEU A 9 -22.33 2.31 1.22
C LEU A 9 -23.38 1.24 1.56
N VAL A 10 -24.10 0.73 0.56
CA VAL A 10 -25.18 -0.24 0.76
C VAL A 10 -24.61 -1.66 0.91
N ASP A 11 -23.77 -2.09 -0.03
CA ASP A 11 -23.18 -3.43 -0.06
C ASP A 11 -21.71 -3.37 -0.51
N PRO A 12 -20.79 -3.00 0.38
CA PRO A 12 -19.37 -2.88 0.05
C PRO A 12 -18.75 -4.22 -0.37
N ALA A 13 -19.25 -5.35 0.15
CA ALA A 13 -18.74 -6.68 -0.17
C ALA A 13 -19.01 -7.08 -1.62
N SER A 14 -20.09 -6.55 -2.23
CA SER A 14 -20.36 -6.72 -3.67
C SER A 14 -19.29 -6.11 -4.58
N LEU A 15 -18.58 -5.08 -4.10
CA LEU A 15 -17.54 -4.36 -4.84
C LEU A 15 -16.12 -4.80 -4.46
N HIS A 16 -15.86 -5.03 -3.17
CA HIS A 16 -14.58 -5.54 -2.68
C HIS A 16 -14.83 -6.67 -1.65
N PRO A 17 -14.76 -7.95 -2.07
CA PRO A 17 -15.12 -9.09 -1.23
C PRO A 17 -14.33 -9.23 0.08
N ARG A 18 -13.16 -8.60 0.19
CA ARG A 18 -12.31 -8.63 1.39
C ARG A 18 -12.42 -7.37 2.26
N THR A 19 -13.44 -6.54 2.04
CA THR A 19 -13.66 -5.34 2.85
C THR A 19 -14.10 -5.71 4.26
N GLU A 20 -13.57 -5.01 5.27
CA GLU A 20 -14.08 -5.12 6.66
C GLU A 20 -15.25 -4.18 6.93
N MET A 21 -15.56 -3.27 6.01
CA MET A 21 -16.69 -2.37 6.15
C MET A 21 -18.00 -3.19 6.08
N PRO A 22 -18.84 -3.16 7.13
CA PRO A 22 -20.10 -3.88 7.12
C PRO A 22 -21.09 -3.25 6.13
N PRO A 23 -22.04 -4.02 5.58
CA PRO A 23 -23.19 -3.44 4.91
C PRO A 23 -23.92 -2.53 5.89
N THR A 24 -24.48 -1.44 5.38
CA THR A 24 -25.24 -0.50 6.19
C THR A 24 -26.73 -0.75 6.01
N ASP A 25 -27.54 -0.40 7.02
CA ASP A 25 -29.00 -0.42 6.92
C ASP A 25 -29.56 0.81 6.17
N LEU A 26 -28.71 1.52 5.41
CA LEU A 26 -29.12 2.71 4.66
C LEU A 26 -29.99 2.30 3.47
N SER A 27 -31.10 3.00 3.29
CA SER A 27 -31.82 2.95 2.02
C SER A 27 -30.96 3.55 0.89
N ALA A 28 -31.26 3.19 -0.36
CA ALA A 28 -30.62 3.79 -1.52
C ALA A 28 -30.81 5.33 -1.61
N ALA A 29 -31.79 5.91 -0.90
CA ALA A 29 -31.96 7.35 -0.80
C ALA A 29 -30.98 7.95 0.23
N GLU A 30 -30.92 7.39 1.44
CA GLU A 30 -29.99 7.85 2.48
C GLU A 30 -28.53 7.66 2.07
N ALA A 31 -28.20 6.53 1.41
CA ALA A 31 -26.87 6.30 0.86
C ALA A 31 -26.47 7.36 -0.19
N ARG A 32 -27.43 7.89 -0.96
CA ARG A 32 -27.18 9.01 -1.89
C ARG A 32 -26.89 10.31 -1.15
N ASP A 33 -27.62 10.59 -0.08
CA ASP A 33 -27.42 11.81 0.73
C ASP A 33 -26.07 11.77 1.46
N VAL A 34 -25.70 10.62 2.04
CA VAL A 34 -24.38 10.39 2.63
C VAL A 34 -23.27 10.53 1.58
N ALA A 35 -23.43 9.91 0.40
CA ALA A 35 -22.47 10.04 -0.69
C ALA A 35 -22.30 11.50 -1.16
N ALA A 36 -23.38 12.28 -1.19
CA ALA A 36 -23.34 13.69 -1.53
C ALA A 36 -22.61 14.52 -0.45
N TYR A 37 -22.88 14.25 0.83
CA TYR A 37 -22.18 14.89 1.95
C TYR A 37 -20.68 14.61 1.90
N LEU A 38 -20.29 13.33 1.79
CA LEU A 38 -18.89 12.92 1.76
C LEU A 38 -18.13 13.61 0.62
N ARG A 39 -18.73 13.69 -0.58
CA ARG A 39 -18.14 14.40 -1.73
C ARG A 39 -18.04 15.89 -1.52
N ALA A 40 -19.03 16.51 -0.88
CA ALA A 40 -18.98 17.93 -0.58
C ALA A 40 -17.91 18.26 0.48
N SER A 41 -17.60 17.30 1.36
CA SER A 41 -16.62 17.45 2.45
C SER A 41 -15.21 16.97 2.12
N THR A 42 -14.98 16.34 0.96
CA THR A 42 -13.63 15.91 0.53
C THR A 42 -13.20 16.69 -0.70
N GLU A 43 -11.98 17.22 -0.67
CA GLU A 43 -11.28 17.57 -1.91
C GLU A 43 -11.12 16.28 -2.71
N ILE A 44 -11.84 16.18 -3.84
CA ILE A 44 -11.75 15.00 -4.71
C ILE A 44 -10.35 15.00 -5.30
N ASP A 45 -9.56 13.99 -4.91
CA ASP A 45 -8.21 13.76 -5.41
C ASP A 45 -8.26 13.72 -6.94
N VAL A 46 -7.49 14.62 -7.55
CA VAL A 46 -7.42 14.77 -8.99
C VAL A 46 -6.68 13.55 -9.50
N ARG A 47 -7.35 12.69 -10.30
CA ARG A 47 -6.69 11.51 -10.90
C ARG A 47 -5.32 11.91 -11.42
N ARG A 48 -4.28 11.27 -10.89
CA ARG A 48 -2.91 11.56 -11.28
C ARG A 48 -2.53 10.67 -12.47
N PRO A 49 -1.81 11.20 -13.47
CA PRO A 49 -1.27 10.34 -14.51
C PRO A 49 -0.41 9.25 -13.90
N LEU A 50 -0.53 8.02 -14.40
CA LEU A 50 0.32 6.91 -13.96
C LEU A 50 1.79 7.26 -14.25
N PRO A 51 2.66 7.35 -13.25
CA PRO A 51 4.06 7.65 -13.49
C PRO A 51 4.74 6.54 -14.31
N PRO A 52 5.67 6.89 -15.22
CA PRO A 52 6.45 5.90 -15.94
C PRO A 52 7.36 5.14 -14.97
N ARG A 53 7.58 3.85 -15.25
CA ARG A 53 8.57 3.06 -14.53
C ARG A 53 9.96 3.37 -15.09
N LEU A 54 10.88 3.73 -14.20
CA LEU A 54 12.26 4.08 -14.58
C LEU A 54 13.11 2.80 -14.77
N PRO A 55 14.10 2.81 -15.69
CA PRO A 55 15.01 1.68 -15.85
C PRO A 55 15.91 1.51 -14.63
N LEU A 56 16.41 0.30 -14.38
CA LEU A 56 17.35 0.05 -13.29
C LEU A 56 18.65 0.85 -13.46
N LEU A 57 19.22 1.31 -12.35
CA LEU A 57 20.47 2.05 -12.39
C LEU A 57 21.66 1.09 -12.61
N SER A 58 22.65 1.56 -13.37
CA SER A 58 23.90 0.82 -13.60
C SER A 58 24.90 0.96 -12.45
N ARG A 59 24.77 2.02 -11.64
CA ARG A 59 25.58 2.23 -10.43
C ARG A 59 25.10 1.32 -9.29
N GLU A 60 25.99 1.06 -8.34
CA GLU A 60 25.60 0.39 -7.09
C GLU A 60 24.60 1.25 -6.31
N VAL A 61 23.62 0.57 -5.68
CA VAL A 61 22.64 1.13 -4.75
C VAL A 61 22.73 0.34 -3.44
N THR A 62 22.90 1.02 -2.31
CA THR A 62 23.04 0.38 -1.00
C THR A 62 21.74 0.38 -0.22
N TRP A 63 21.69 -0.37 0.88
CA TRP A 63 20.55 -0.33 1.81
C TRP A 63 20.32 1.09 2.33
N GLU A 64 21.37 1.82 2.72
CA GLU A 64 21.25 3.14 3.33
C GLU A 64 20.58 4.16 2.39
N GLU A 65 20.88 4.06 1.08
CA GLU A 65 20.22 4.91 0.08
C GLU A 65 18.72 4.60 -0.02
N VAL A 66 18.34 3.32 -0.03
CA VAL A 66 16.94 2.90 -0.09
C VAL A 66 16.20 3.26 1.19
N ASP A 67 16.81 3.03 2.35
CA ASP A 67 16.24 3.32 3.66
C ASP A 67 15.94 4.82 3.80
N ALA A 68 16.92 5.67 3.51
CA ALA A 68 16.77 7.11 3.61
C ALA A 68 15.74 7.69 2.61
N ALA A 69 15.69 7.14 1.39
CA ALA A 69 14.81 7.66 0.33
C ALA A 69 13.37 7.12 0.39
N LEU A 70 13.13 6.00 1.09
CA LEU A 70 11.84 5.29 1.05
C LEU A 70 11.35 4.87 2.45
N PHE A 71 12.09 3.99 3.13
CA PHE A 71 11.56 3.33 4.33
C PHE A 71 11.48 4.26 5.55
N HIS A 72 12.52 5.06 5.77
CA HIS A 72 12.61 5.99 6.90
C HIS A 72 11.90 7.33 6.66
N ASP A 73 11.48 7.61 5.43
CA ASP A 73 10.71 8.81 5.11
C ASP A 73 9.29 8.73 5.70
N THR A 74 8.54 7.70 5.31
CA THR A 74 7.13 7.56 5.71
C THR A 74 6.76 6.16 6.21
N CYS A 75 7.43 5.10 5.74
CA CYS A 75 6.95 3.73 5.98
C CYS A 75 7.12 3.25 7.42
N TRP A 76 8.22 3.63 8.08
CA TRP A 76 8.55 3.17 9.43
C TRP A 76 7.48 3.54 10.47
N HIS A 77 6.76 4.65 10.30
CA HIS A 77 5.70 5.08 11.22
C HIS A 77 4.53 4.09 11.34
N CYS A 78 4.29 3.26 10.33
CA CYS A 78 3.24 2.24 10.35
C CYS A 78 3.78 0.81 10.36
N HIS A 79 5.09 0.65 10.16
CA HIS A 79 5.77 -0.62 9.99
C HIS A 79 7.07 -0.64 10.79
N SER A 80 7.02 -0.34 12.10
CA SER A 80 8.19 -0.43 12.99
C SER A 80 7.94 -1.41 14.12
N ASP A 81 9.01 -1.90 14.74
CA ASP A 81 8.90 -2.64 16.00
C ASP A 81 8.27 -1.75 17.10
N PRO A 82 7.27 -2.25 17.85
CA PRO A 82 6.60 -1.51 18.92
C PRO A 82 7.54 -0.98 20.01
N GLY A 83 8.67 -1.65 20.24
CA GLY A 83 9.69 -1.24 21.20
C GLY A 83 10.36 0.08 20.85
N TYR A 84 10.43 0.45 19.57
CA TYR A 84 10.91 1.76 19.12
C TYR A 84 9.79 2.83 19.07
N ALA A 85 8.53 2.40 18.97
CA ALA A 85 7.37 3.27 18.81
C ALA A 85 6.45 3.30 20.06
N ILE A 86 7.05 3.31 21.26
CA ILE A 86 6.35 3.49 22.55
C ILE A 86 5.19 2.49 22.75
N GLY A 87 5.35 1.26 22.24
CA GLY A 87 4.39 0.17 22.37
C GLY A 87 3.41 0.00 21.21
N ASP A 88 3.44 0.86 20.18
CA ASP A 88 2.60 0.71 18.99
C ASP A 88 3.45 0.73 17.70
N GLY A 89 3.63 -0.43 17.08
CA GLY A 89 4.36 -0.56 15.81
C GLY A 89 3.62 -0.01 14.58
N GLY A 90 2.39 0.49 14.81
CA GLY A 90 1.49 1.02 13.81
C GLY A 90 0.66 -0.06 13.09
N PRO A 91 -0.36 0.34 12.32
CA PRO A 91 -1.35 -0.58 11.75
C PRO A 91 -0.76 -1.67 10.83
N GLY A 92 0.39 -1.40 10.21
CA GLY A 92 1.08 -2.35 9.35
C GLY A 92 1.95 -3.36 10.10
N ASN A 93 2.28 -3.12 11.37
CA ASN A 93 3.03 -4.04 12.23
C ASN A 93 2.11 -4.71 13.25
N THR A 94 1.54 -3.94 14.18
CA THR A 94 0.72 -4.41 15.31
C THR A 94 -0.76 -4.55 14.97
N GLY A 95 -1.22 -3.92 13.90
CA GLY A 95 -2.64 -3.88 13.52
C GLY A 95 -3.37 -2.70 14.15
N GLY A 96 -4.66 -2.58 13.85
CA GLY A 96 -5.50 -1.45 14.30
C GLY A 96 -6.18 -0.75 13.13
N LEU A 97 -7.17 0.10 13.41
CA LEU A 97 -7.98 0.80 12.39
C LEU A 97 -8.66 -0.14 11.37
N GLY A 98 -8.99 -1.37 11.76
CA GLY A 98 -9.53 -2.39 10.83
C GLY A 98 -8.48 -3.07 9.95
N PHE A 99 -7.20 -3.01 10.33
CA PHE A 99 -6.13 -3.77 9.67
C PHE A 99 -5.60 -4.86 10.58
N GLU A 100 -5.46 -6.07 10.02
CA GLU A 100 -4.70 -7.16 10.63
C GLU A 100 -3.21 -6.77 10.71
N GLY A 101 -2.63 -6.89 11.90
CA GLY A 101 -1.19 -6.66 12.10
C GLY A 101 -0.35 -7.64 11.30
N ARG A 102 0.39 -7.13 10.31
CA ARG A 102 1.22 -7.97 9.43
C ARG A 102 2.61 -8.22 10.00
N GLY A 103 2.96 -7.69 11.17
CA GLY A 103 4.29 -7.84 11.78
C GLY A 103 5.43 -7.47 10.83
N LEU A 104 5.16 -6.61 9.86
CA LEU A 104 6.13 -6.09 8.91
C LEU A 104 6.89 -4.95 9.59
N ASP A 105 8.19 -5.08 9.64
CA ASP A 105 9.09 -4.09 10.20
C ASP A 105 10.07 -3.63 9.11
N LEU A 106 10.05 -2.33 8.86
CA LEU A 106 10.81 -1.60 7.86
C LEU A 106 11.85 -0.68 8.51
N ALA A 107 12.06 -0.76 9.82
CA ALA A 107 13.01 0.08 10.54
C ALA A 107 14.47 -0.36 10.37
N SER A 108 14.72 -1.57 9.85
CA SER A 108 16.07 -2.05 9.58
C SER A 108 16.12 -3.08 8.45
N TYR A 109 17.31 -3.25 7.86
CA TYR A 109 17.57 -4.25 6.82
C TYR A 109 17.23 -5.68 7.30
N GLU A 110 17.66 -6.03 8.51
CA GLU A 110 17.43 -7.34 9.12
C GLU A 110 15.93 -7.60 9.33
N ALA A 111 15.20 -6.59 9.81
CA ALA A 111 13.77 -6.69 10.06
C ALA A 111 12.96 -6.82 8.75
N LEU A 112 13.30 -6.02 7.73
CA LEU A 112 12.70 -6.12 6.39
C LEU A 112 12.85 -7.53 5.81
N ARG A 113 14.04 -8.14 5.98
CA ARG A 113 14.32 -9.51 5.52
C ARG A 113 13.51 -10.58 6.24
N SER A 114 13.03 -10.33 7.45
CA SER A 114 12.15 -11.25 8.17
C SER A 114 10.78 -11.41 7.49
N GLY A 115 10.41 -10.45 6.62
CA GLY A 115 9.16 -10.45 5.87
C GLY A 115 7.94 -10.09 6.73
N ALA A 116 6.76 -10.41 6.22
CA ALA A 116 5.48 -10.10 6.86
C ALA A 116 4.65 -11.36 7.09
N LEU A 117 3.73 -11.32 8.05
CA LEU A 117 2.78 -12.38 8.37
C LEU A 117 1.68 -12.47 7.31
N PHE A 118 1.43 -13.69 6.85
CA PHE A 118 0.29 -14.06 6.02
C PHE A 118 -0.21 -15.41 6.53
N GLU A 119 -1.47 -15.50 6.97
CA GLU A 119 -2.06 -16.73 7.50
C GLU A 119 -1.22 -17.31 8.66
N GLY A 120 -0.75 -16.43 9.56
CA GLY A 120 0.11 -16.79 10.69
C GLY A 120 1.55 -17.20 10.34
N ARG A 121 1.96 -17.13 9.07
CA ARG A 121 3.32 -17.50 8.63
C ARG A 121 4.06 -16.30 8.05
N ARG A 122 5.32 -16.11 8.46
CA ARG A 122 6.19 -15.11 7.84
C ARG A 122 6.51 -15.51 6.41
N ARG A 123 6.25 -14.62 5.46
CA ARG A 123 6.60 -14.75 4.05
C ARG A 123 7.41 -13.53 3.63
N SER A 124 8.41 -13.77 2.77
CA SER A 124 9.23 -12.70 2.21
C SER A 124 8.36 -11.66 1.51
N VAL A 125 8.66 -10.38 1.75
CA VAL A 125 8.10 -9.26 0.98
C VAL A 125 8.79 -9.07 -0.37
N PHE A 126 9.82 -9.87 -0.65
CA PHE A 126 10.47 -9.95 -1.97
C PHE A 126 9.94 -11.08 -2.85
N ARG A 127 8.94 -11.84 -2.37
CA ARG A 127 8.29 -12.86 -3.21
C ARG A 127 7.59 -12.18 -4.39
N GLU A 128 7.57 -12.85 -5.52
CA GLU A 128 6.90 -12.36 -6.71
C GLU A 128 5.38 -12.43 -6.58
N VAL A 129 4.71 -11.40 -7.08
CA VAL A 129 3.26 -11.32 -7.25
C VAL A 129 2.97 -10.68 -8.60
N THR A 130 1.85 -11.04 -9.21
CA THR A 130 1.43 -10.50 -10.50
C THR A 130 0.31 -9.48 -10.31
N LEU A 131 0.53 -8.26 -10.77
CA LEU A 131 -0.48 -7.21 -10.79
C LEU A 131 -1.45 -7.39 -11.98
N PRO A 132 -2.64 -6.77 -11.93
CA PRO A 132 -3.50 -6.66 -13.09
C PRO A 132 -2.72 -6.06 -14.28
N GLY A 133 -2.76 -6.72 -15.43
CA GLY A 133 -1.93 -6.37 -16.59
C GLY A 133 -0.73 -7.31 -16.83
N GLY A 134 -0.49 -8.27 -15.93
CA GLY A 134 0.50 -9.34 -16.12
C GLY A 134 1.92 -8.97 -15.70
N GLU A 135 2.13 -7.81 -15.08
CA GLU A 135 3.43 -7.42 -14.55
C GLU A 135 3.73 -8.21 -13.26
N THR A 136 4.84 -8.94 -13.24
CA THR A 136 5.30 -9.69 -12.07
C THR A 136 6.41 -8.92 -11.37
N LEU A 137 6.20 -8.58 -10.10
CA LEU A 137 7.10 -7.77 -9.27
C LEU A 137 7.26 -8.38 -7.87
N PRO A 138 8.36 -8.09 -7.15
CA PRO A 138 8.44 -8.35 -5.71
C PRO A 138 7.29 -7.65 -4.98
N LEU A 139 6.65 -8.30 -3.99
CA LEU A 139 5.47 -7.76 -3.29
C LEU A 139 5.67 -6.32 -2.80
N VAL A 140 6.82 -6.00 -2.20
CA VAL A 140 7.09 -4.64 -1.70
C VAL A 140 7.03 -3.60 -2.82
N VAL A 141 7.53 -3.91 -4.02
CA VAL A 141 7.45 -3.04 -5.20
C VAL A 141 6.02 -3.02 -5.74
N ALA A 142 5.36 -4.17 -5.78
CA ALA A 142 3.98 -4.30 -6.26
C ALA A 142 3.00 -3.45 -5.43
N SER A 143 3.18 -3.34 -4.11
CA SER A 143 2.37 -2.49 -3.24
C SER A 143 2.58 -0.99 -3.52
N LEU A 144 3.81 -0.55 -3.81
CA LEU A 144 4.08 0.84 -4.23
C LEU A 144 3.45 1.13 -5.60
N ARG A 145 3.54 0.15 -6.51
CA ARG A 145 2.95 0.25 -7.84
C ARG A 145 1.42 0.24 -7.80
N ALA A 146 0.82 -0.56 -6.93
CA ALA A 146 -0.63 -0.60 -6.70
C ALA A 146 -1.15 0.79 -6.29
N ARG A 147 -0.42 1.53 -5.45
CA ARG A 147 -0.82 2.90 -5.07
C ARG A 147 -0.81 3.87 -6.27
N GLN A 148 0.20 3.77 -7.13
CA GLN A 148 0.25 4.58 -8.37
C GLN A 148 -0.90 4.23 -9.33
N LEU A 149 -1.27 2.95 -9.42
CA LEU A 149 -2.44 2.51 -10.21
C LEU A 149 -3.74 3.08 -9.62
N GLU A 150 -3.92 3.01 -8.30
CA GLU A 150 -5.08 3.57 -7.59
C GLU A 150 -5.25 5.07 -7.87
N GLU A 151 -4.17 5.85 -7.77
CA GLU A 151 -4.19 7.30 -8.05
C GLU A 151 -4.52 7.62 -9.52
N ALA A 152 -4.14 6.73 -10.43
CA ALA A 152 -4.51 6.82 -11.84
C ALA A 152 -5.94 6.32 -12.13
N GLY A 153 -6.63 5.77 -11.13
CA GLY A 153 -7.95 5.17 -11.29
C GLY A 153 -7.93 3.85 -12.07
N LEU A 154 -6.80 3.13 -12.02
CA LEU A 154 -6.58 1.84 -12.66
C LEU A 154 -6.67 0.70 -11.62
N PRO A 155 -7.05 -0.53 -12.03
CA PRO A 155 -7.17 -1.65 -11.11
C PRO A 155 -5.79 -2.09 -10.57
N SER A 156 -5.68 -2.23 -9.24
CA SER A 156 -4.49 -2.74 -8.53
C SER A 156 -4.59 -4.22 -8.12
N GLY A 157 -5.78 -4.82 -8.21
CA GLY A 157 -6.01 -6.25 -7.95
C GLY A 157 -6.02 -6.57 -6.46
N ASP A 158 -5.48 -7.72 -6.07
CA ASP A 158 -5.46 -8.16 -4.67
C ASP A 158 -4.33 -7.54 -3.83
N VAL A 159 -3.40 -6.84 -4.47
CA VAL A 159 -2.28 -6.17 -3.80
C VAL A 159 -2.75 -4.79 -3.34
N LEU A 160 -2.71 -4.57 -2.04
CA LEU A 160 -3.04 -3.28 -1.45
C LEU A 160 -1.97 -2.24 -1.78
N GLY A 161 -2.40 -1.06 -2.24
CA GLY A 161 -1.56 0.10 -2.49
C GLY A 161 -0.96 0.68 -1.20
N MET A 162 0.34 0.95 -1.24
CA MET A 162 1.08 1.63 -0.17
C MET A 162 1.86 2.83 -0.72
N PRO A 163 2.00 3.93 0.06
CA PRO A 163 1.51 4.09 1.42
C PRO A 163 -0.01 4.31 1.46
N LEU A 164 -0.67 3.73 2.46
CA LEU A 164 -2.13 3.71 2.53
C LEU A 164 -2.69 5.11 2.76
N GLY A 165 -3.54 5.59 1.86
CA GLY A 165 -4.23 6.88 2.02
C GLY A 165 -3.32 8.11 1.87
N LEU A 166 -2.04 7.94 1.53
CA LEU A 166 -1.08 9.01 1.28
C LEU A 166 -0.65 9.01 -0.19
N PRO A 167 -0.12 10.12 -0.72
CA PRO A 167 0.41 10.15 -2.09
C PRO A 167 1.38 9.00 -2.38
N SER A 168 1.32 8.48 -3.61
CA SER A 168 2.27 7.47 -4.08
C SER A 168 3.71 7.99 -3.97
N VAL A 169 4.62 7.07 -3.64
CA VAL A 169 6.05 7.38 -3.62
C VAL A 169 6.58 7.70 -5.02
N SER A 170 7.66 8.47 -5.09
CA SER A 170 8.23 8.91 -6.36
C SER A 170 8.77 7.73 -7.19
N PRO A 171 8.76 7.84 -8.54
CA PRO A 171 9.39 6.87 -9.42
C PRO A 171 10.87 6.62 -9.09
N GLU A 172 11.59 7.64 -8.63
CA GLU A 172 13.00 7.57 -8.25
C GLU A 172 13.21 6.72 -6.99
N ALA A 173 12.34 6.85 -5.98
CA ALA A 173 12.40 6.01 -4.78
C ALA A 173 12.12 4.53 -5.12
N ILE A 174 11.13 4.28 -6.00
CA ILE A 174 10.85 2.93 -6.51
C ILE A 174 12.04 2.39 -7.33
N GLN A 175 12.66 3.23 -8.17
CA GLN A 175 13.83 2.85 -8.96
C GLN A 175 15.01 2.41 -8.08
N LEU A 176 15.27 3.13 -6.97
CA LEU A 176 16.30 2.74 -6.01
C LEU A 176 16.01 1.37 -5.41
N LEU A 177 14.78 1.16 -4.92
CA LEU A 177 14.37 -0.13 -4.35
C LEU A 177 14.49 -1.28 -5.37
N GLU A 178 13.98 -1.10 -6.58
CA GLU A 178 14.05 -2.12 -7.62
C GLU A 178 15.49 -2.43 -8.04
N THR A 179 16.32 -1.39 -8.18
CA THR A 179 17.75 -1.55 -8.50
C THR A 179 18.45 -2.34 -7.39
N TRP A 180 18.23 -1.97 -6.14
CA TRP A 180 18.80 -2.65 -4.98
C TRP A 180 18.37 -4.12 -4.91
N ILE A 181 17.09 -4.43 -5.15
CA ILE A 181 16.59 -5.80 -5.23
C ILE A 181 17.30 -6.58 -6.34
N ALA A 182 17.41 -5.99 -7.54
CA ALA A 182 18.07 -6.62 -8.69
C ALA A 182 19.57 -6.86 -8.48
N GLN A 183 20.24 -6.00 -7.71
CA GLN A 183 21.66 -6.13 -7.33
C GLN A 183 21.92 -7.14 -6.20
N GLY A 184 20.86 -7.82 -5.73
CA GLY A 184 20.95 -8.88 -4.73
C GLY A 184 20.67 -8.43 -3.30
N ARG A 185 20.13 -7.22 -3.09
CA ARG A 185 19.78 -6.65 -1.78
C ARG A 185 20.99 -6.59 -0.86
N ARG A 186 22.07 -5.97 -1.33
CA ARG A 186 23.30 -5.81 -0.55
C ARG A 186 23.05 -4.85 0.62
N ARG A 187 23.73 -5.05 1.73
CA ARG A 187 23.72 -4.04 2.78
C ARG A 187 24.50 -2.84 2.25
#